data_AF-A0A643AS21-F1
#
_entry.id   AF-A0A643AS21-F1
#
_cell.length_a   1.000
_cell.length_b   1.000
_cell.length_c   1.000
_cell.angle_alpha   90.00
_cell.angle_beta   90.00
_cell.angle_gamma   90.00
#
_symmetry.space_group_name_H-M   'P 1'
#
loop_
_entity.id
_entity.type
_entity.pdbx_description
1 polymer ?
#
loop_
_entity_poly.entity_id
_entity_poly.type
_entity_poly.pdbx_seq_one_letter_code
_entity_poly.pdbx_strand_id
1 'polypeptide(L)'
;MEFLLANHPLDCPICDQGGECDLQDQSMMFGSDRSRFLEGKRAVEDKNIGPLVKTIMTRCIQCTRCIRFASEIAGVDDLGTTGRGNDMQVGTYIEKMFMSELSGNIIDICPVGALTSKPYAFTARPWET
;
A
#
# COMPACT_ATOMS: atom_id res chain seq x y z
N MET A 1 11.21 -4.29 -12.52
CA MET A 1 10.40 -3.15 -12.03
C MET A 1 9.20 -2.82 -12.93
N GLU A 2 9.31 -2.95 -14.25
CA GLU A 2 8.27 -2.52 -15.20
C GLU A 2 6.85 -3.08 -14.90
N PHE A 3 6.71 -4.36 -14.51
CA PHE A 3 5.40 -4.93 -14.18
C PHE A 3 4.74 -4.34 -12.93
N LEU A 4 5.53 -3.95 -11.92
CA LEU A 4 4.99 -3.30 -10.72
C LEU A 4 4.42 -1.92 -11.10
N LEU A 5 5.13 -1.19 -11.94
CA LEU A 5 4.74 0.16 -12.39
C LEU A 5 3.67 0.15 -13.48
N ALA A 6 3.49 -0.95 -14.20
CA ALA A 6 2.48 -1.09 -15.25
C ALA A 6 1.09 -0.75 -14.70
N ASN A 7 0.71 -1.37 -13.58
CA ASN A 7 -0.59 -1.17 -12.93
C ASN A 7 -0.56 -0.22 -11.71
N HIS A 8 0.59 0.34 -11.34
CA HIS A 8 0.68 1.30 -10.22
C HIS A 8 0.15 2.68 -10.63
N PRO A 9 -0.64 3.37 -9.78
CA PRO A 9 -1.20 4.69 -10.08
C PRO A 9 -0.11 5.78 -10.10
N LEU A 10 -0.40 6.89 -10.79
CA LEU A 10 0.48 8.05 -10.89
C LEU A 10 0.24 9.02 -9.71
N ASP A 11 0.28 8.47 -8.51
CA ASP A 11 -0.16 9.14 -7.28
C ASP A 11 0.99 9.75 -6.46
N CYS A 12 2.24 9.66 -6.92
CA CYS A 12 3.40 10.10 -6.14
C CYS A 12 3.27 11.52 -5.53
N PRO A 13 2.71 12.54 -6.21
CA PRO A 13 2.55 13.88 -5.62
C PRO A 13 1.57 13.94 -4.43
N ILE A 14 0.56 13.08 -4.42
CA ILE A 14 -0.48 13.00 -3.38
C ILE A 14 -0.25 11.81 -2.43
N CYS A 15 0.78 11.02 -2.63
CA CYS A 15 1.12 9.88 -1.79
C CYS A 15 1.83 10.39 -0.54
N ASP A 16 1.39 10.00 0.66
CA ASP A 16 1.98 10.45 1.94
C ASP A 16 3.44 10.01 2.08
N GLN A 17 3.72 8.74 1.73
CA GLN A 17 5.07 8.16 1.64
C GLN A 17 5.90 8.64 0.43
N GLY A 18 5.45 9.67 -0.30
CA GLY A 18 6.26 10.27 -1.35
C GLY A 18 7.55 10.83 -0.75
N GLY A 19 8.71 10.32 -1.17
CA GLY A 19 10.02 10.68 -0.62
C GLY A 19 10.69 9.60 0.22
N GLU A 20 9.94 8.63 0.74
CA GLU A 20 10.45 7.50 1.54
C GLU A 20 9.95 6.13 1.01
N CYS A 21 9.42 6.12 -0.21
CA CYS A 21 8.82 4.94 -0.81
C CYS A 21 9.89 4.01 -1.41
N ASP A 22 10.00 2.78 -0.89
CA ASP A 22 10.91 1.75 -1.43
C ASP A 22 10.74 1.55 -2.95
N LEU A 23 9.50 1.58 -3.44
CA LEU A 23 9.20 1.39 -4.87
C LEU A 23 9.78 2.53 -5.72
N GLN A 24 9.77 3.76 -5.21
CA GLN A 24 10.33 4.93 -5.88
C GLN A 24 11.86 4.79 -5.98
N ASP A 25 12.51 4.47 -4.86
CA ASP A 25 13.97 4.35 -4.79
C ASP A 25 14.49 3.19 -5.63
N GLN A 26 13.84 2.02 -5.55
CA GLN A 26 14.19 0.88 -6.37
C GLN A 26 13.93 1.13 -7.87
N SER A 27 12.89 1.90 -8.20
CA SER A 27 12.65 2.31 -9.59
C SER A 27 13.72 3.26 -10.09
N MET A 28 14.22 4.17 -9.25
CA MET A 28 15.30 5.08 -9.62
C MET A 28 16.65 4.35 -9.79
N MET A 29 16.93 3.37 -8.91
CA MET A 29 18.20 2.64 -8.91
C MET A 29 18.27 1.53 -9.96
N PHE A 30 17.17 0.80 -10.17
CA PHE A 30 17.14 -0.42 -10.98
C PHE A 30 16.04 -0.45 -12.04
N GLY A 31 15.17 0.57 -12.09
CA GLY A 31 14.09 0.67 -13.06
C GLY A 31 14.53 1.23 -14.40
N SER A 32 13.67 1.06 -15.42
CA SER A 32 13.83 1.74 -16.70
C SER A 32 13.39 3.20 -16.58
N ASP A 33 14.01 4.08 -17.37
CA ASP A 33 13.68 5.51 -17.43
C ASP A 33 12.26 5.79 -17.93
N ARG A 34 11.73 4.90 -18.77
CA ARG A 34 10.41 5.03 -19.41
C ARG A 34 9.58 3.77 -19.24
N SER A 35 8.26 3.95 -19.23
CA SER A 35 7.28 2.87 -19.30
C SER A 35 6.78 2.68 -20.73
N ARG A 36 6.47 1.43 -21.10
CA ARG A 36 5.87 1.08 -22.40
C ARG A 36 4.36 0.83 -22.31
N PHE A 37 3.80 0.88 -21.11
CA PHE A 37 2.40 0.57 -20.84
C PHE A 37 1.50 1.75 -21.20
N LEU A 38 0.65 1.57 -22.21
CA LEU A 38 -0.24 2.60 -22.76
C LEU A 38 -1.73 2.34 -22.46
N GLU A 39 -2.04 1.19 -21.87
CA GLU A 39 -3.41 0.75 -21.61
C GLU A 39 -3.96 1.33 -20.28
N GLY A 40 -5.24 1.09 -20.03
CA GLY A 40 -5.90 1.49 -18.79
C GLY A 40 -5.32 0.76 -17.58
N LYS A 41 -4.89 1.51 -16.58
CA LYS A 41 -4.44 0.97 -15.29
C LYS A 41 -5.65 0.50 -14.48
N ARG A 42 -5.48 -0.59 -13.74
CA ARG A 42 -6.51 -1.04 -12.78
C ARG A 42 -6.65 -0.03 -11.64
N ALA A 43 -7.87 0.09 -11.11
CA ALA A 43 -8.16 0.80 -9.88
C ALA A 43 -8.94 -0.13 -8.94
N VAL A 44 -8.73 0.04 -7.64
CA VAL A 44 -9.33 -0.76 -6.58
C VAL A 44 -10.00 0.19 -5.60
N GLU A 45 -11.14 -0.20 -5.05
CA GLU A 45 -11.83 0.58 -4.03
C GLU A 45 -11.07 0.54 -2.70
N ASP A 46 -11.11 1.66 -1.98
CA ASP A 46 -10.43 1.80 -0.70
C ASP A 46 -11.27 1.18 0.42
N LYS A 47 -10.70 0.17 1.09
CA LYS A 47 -11.37 -0.56 2.18
C LYS A 47 -11.12 0.11 3.52
N ASN A 48 -12.16 0.37 4.31
CA ASN A 48 -11.97 0.93 5.63
C ASN A 48 -11.55 -0.14 6.66
N ILE A 49 -10.33 -0.03 7.18
CA ILE A 49 -9.76 -0.95 8.19
C ILE A 49 -9.66 -0.31 9.58
N GLY A 50 -10.15 0.91 9.77
CA GLY A 50 -10.18 1.58 11.08
C GLY A 50 -9.83 3.06 11.06
N PRO A 51 -9.74 3.70 12.24
CA PRO A 51 -9.45 5.12 12.37
C PRO A 51 -7.95 5.48 12.33
N LEU A 52 -7.05 4.51 12.52
CA LEU A 52 -5.60 4.76 12.58
C LEU A 52 -4.91 4.64 11.23
N VAL A 53 -5.28 3.61 10.44
CA VAL A 53 -4.65 3.33 9.15
C VAL A 53 -5.58 3.76 8.03
N LYS A 54 -5.07 4.66 7.18
CA LYS A 54 -5.69 5.04 5.91
C LYS A 54 -5.21 4.10 4.83
N THR A 55 -6.17 3.60 4.06
CA THR A 55 -5.96 2.64 2.98
C THR A 55 -6.15 3.33 1.65
N ILE A 56 -5.18 3.15 0.75
CA ILE A 56 -5.28 3.54 -0.66
C ILE A 56 -4.84 2.33 -1.48
N MET A 57 -5.79 1.43 -1.76
CA MET A 57 -5.49 0.08 -2.21
C MET A 57 -5.05 0.01 -3.68
N THR A 58 -5.34 1.05 -4.45
CA THR A 58 -4.81 1.25 -5.82
C THR A 58 -3.29 1.20 -5.86
N ARG A 59 -2.61 1.65 -4.80
CA ARG A 59 -1.15 1.70 -4.70
C ARG A 59 -0.52 0.38 -4.28
N CYS A 60 -1.31 -0.58 -3.81
CA CYS A 60 -0.79 -1.86 -3.31
C CYS A 60 -0.21 -2.70 -4.46
N ILE A 61 1.03 -3.16 -4.27
CA ILE A 61 1.75 -4.05 -5.20
C ILE A 61 1.61 -5.54 -4.85
N GLN A 62 0.66 -5.89 -3.97
CA GLN A 62 0.39 -7.26 -3.50
C GLN A 62 1.63 -8.03 -3.00
N CYS A 63 2.54 -7.36 -2.30
CA CYS A 63 3.73 -8.00 -1.71
C CYS A 63 3.43 -8.92 -0.50
N THR A 64 2.16 -8.98 -0.06
CA THR A 64 1.64 -9.76 1.09
C THR A 64 2.36 -9.56 2.43
N ARG A 65 3.19 -8.52 2.57
CA ARG A 65 3.96 -8.26 3.79
C ARG A 65 3.06 -7.89 4.99
N CYS A 66 2.00 -7.11 4.74
CA CYS A 66 1.02 -6.75 5.77
C CYS A 66 0.18 -7.94 6.25
N ILE A 67 -0.19 -8.86 5.34
CA ILE A 67 -0.93 -10.09 5.69
C ILE A 67 -0.09 -10.96 6.61
N ARG A 68 1.17 -11.22 6.24
CA ARG A 68 2.10 -12.00 7.07
C ARG A 68 2.33 -11.37 8.44
N PHE A 69 2.48 -10.05 8.51
CA PHE A 69 2.59 -9.36 9.78
C PHE A 69 1.35 -9.53 10.65
N ALA A 70 0.16 -9.39 10.05
CA ALA A 70 -1.10 -9.55 10.76
C ALA A 70 -1.26 -10.98 11.32
N SER A 71 -1.00 -12.00 10.50
CA SER A 71 -1.15 -13.40 10.89
C SER A 71 -0.07 -13.89 11.86
N GLU A 72 1.20 -13.51 11.64
CA GLU A 72 2.34 -14.07 12.37
C GLU A 72 2.70 -13.26 13.63
N ILE A 73 2.69 -11.92 13.55
CA ILE A 73 3.18 -11.04 14.62
C ILE A 73 2.02 -10.46 15.43
N ALA A 74 1.00 -9.92 14.76
CA ALA A 74 -0.15 -9.36 15.43
C ALA A 74 -1.11 -10.44 15.98
N GLY A 75 -1.02 -11.67 15.46
CA GLY A 75 -1.87 -12.79 15.84
C GLY A 75 -3.35 -12.62 15.45
N VAL A 76 -3.64 -11.74 14.48
CA VAL A 76 -4.99 -11.42 14.01
C VAL A 76 -5.10 -11.68 12.52
N ASP A 77 -5.92 -12.67 12.14
CA ASP A 77 -6.09 -13.10 10.75
C ASP A 77 -7.19 -12.31 10.00
N ASP A 78 -7.24 -11.00 10.23
CA ASP A 78 -8.26 -10.12 9.64
C ASP A 78 -7.87 -9.63 8.24
N LEU A 79 -6.56 -9.51 7.96
CA LEU A 79 -6.05 -9.13 6.65
C LEU A 79 -5.76 -10.38 5.82
N GLY A 80 -6.40 -10.46 4.65
CA GLY A 80 -6.21 -11.57 3.73
C GLY A 80 -6.07 -11.13 2.29
N THR A 81 -5.89 -12.12 1.42
CA THR A 81 -5.92 -11.96 -0.04
C THR A 81 -7.28 -12.43 -0.54
N THR A 82 -8.02 -11.55 -1.20
CA THR A 82 -9.29 -11.87 -1.85
C THR A 82 -9.14 -11.79 -3.38
N GLY A 83 -9.76 -12.71 -4.11
CA GLY A 83 -9.73 -12.74 -5.57
C GLY A 83 -8.52 -13.47 -6.17
N ARG A 84 -8.34 -13.36 -7.49
CA ARG A 84 -7.23 -13.98 -8.24
C ARG A 84 -6.74 -13.10 -9.38
N GLY A 85 -5.50 -13.30 -9.80
CA GLY A 85 -4.93 -12.62 -10.97
C GLY A 85 -4.83 -11.10 -10.76
N ASN A 86 -5.16 -10.32 -11.78
CA ASN A 86 -5.04 -8.86 -11.74
C ASN A 86 -6.05 -8.20 -10.78
N ASP A 87 -7.19 -8.85 -10.56
CA ASP A 87 -8.26 -8.39 -9.66
C ASP A 87 -8.08 -8.88 -8.22
N MET A 88 -6.90 -9.41 -7.90
CA MET A 88 -6.52 -9.76 -6.54
C MET A 88 -6.38 -8.49 -5.68
N GLN A 89 -7.03 -8.50 -4.53
CA GLN A 89 -7.06 -7.41 -3.57
C GLN A 89 -6.62 -7.89 -2.19
N VAL A 90 -5.78 -7.07 -1.54
CA VAL A 90 -5.37 -7.28 -0.15
C VAL A 90 -6.29 -6.48 0.76
N GLY A 91 -6.74 -7.07 1.86
CA GLY A 91 -7.57 -6.39 2.85
C GLY A 91 -8.52 -7.34 3.56
N THR A 92 -9.44 -6.77 4.31
CA THR A 92 -10.51 -7.52 4.97
C THR A 92 -11.56 -7.95 3.94
N TYR A 93 -12.13 -9.15 4.11
CA TYR A 93 -13.21 -9.64 3.23
C TYR A 93 -14.55 -8.96 3.54
N ILE A 94 -14.82 -8.76 4.83
CA ILE A 94 -15.96 -8.01 5.36
C ILE A 94 -15.42 -6.66 5.87
N GLU A 95 -16.22 -5.60 5.86
CA GLU A 95 -15.88 -4.36 6.57
C GLU A 95 -15.72 -4.63 8.08
N LYS A 96 -14.50 -4.98 8.45
CA LYS A 96 -14.07 -5.24 9.82
C LYS A 96 -12.89 -4.32 10.11
N MET A 97 -12.93 -3.69 11.27
CA MET A 97 -11.79 -2.89 11.74
C MET A 97 -10.66 -3.83 12.16
N PHE A 98 -9.45 -3.51 11.72
CA PHE A 98 -8.24 -4.20 12.15
C PHE A 98 -7.89 -3.73 13.56
N MET A 99 -8.42 -4.43 14.57
CA MET A 99 -8.19 -4.11 15.99
C MET A 99 -7.06 -4.99 16.53
N SER A 100 -5.86 -4.44 16.55
CA SER A 100 -4.69 -5.01 17.23
C SER A 100 -3.92 -3.90 17.92
N GLU A 101 -3.30 -4.18 19.06
CA GLU A 101 -2.42 -3.23 19.76
C GLU A 101 -1.25 -2.78 18.87
N LEU A 102 -0.85 -3.64 17.91
CA LEU A 102 0.26 -3.42 16.99
C LEU A 102 -0.20 -2.95 15.60
N SER A 103 -1.44 -2.48 15.45
CA SER A 103 -2.00 -2.10 14.15
C SER A 103 -1.28 -0.97 13.45
N GLY A 104 -0.66 -0.05 14.20
CA GLY A 104 0.12 1.05 13.64
C GLY A 104 1.36 0.61 12.86
N ASN A 105 2.00 -0.48 13.29
CA ASN A 105 3.26 -0.96 12.72
C ASN A 105 3.10 -1.48 11.27
N ILE A 106 1.86 -1.71 10.83
CA ILE A 106 1.56 -2.10 9.46
C ILE A 106 1.81 -0.94 8.47
N ILE A 107 1.83 0.30 8.94
CA ILE A 107 2.15 1.46 8.11
C ILE A 107 3.63 1.38 7.69
N ASP A 108 4.53 1.19 8.64
CA ASP A 108 5.98 1.14 8.40
C ASP A 108 6.39 -0.12 7.63
N ILE A 109 5.65 -1.21 7.78
CA ILE A 109 5.94 -2.43 7.03
C ILE A 109 5.56 -2.29 5.55
N CYS A 110 4.64 -1.38 5.20
CA CYS A 110 4.21 -1.22 3.83
C CYS A 110 5.30 -0.54 2.99
N PRO A 111 5.84 -1.20 1.95
CA PRO A 111 6.89 -0.62 1.10
C PRO A 111 6.37 0.47 0.14
N VAL A 112 5.06 0.72 0.14
CA VAL A 112 4.35 1.64 -0.74
C VAL A 112 3.25 2.32 0.04
N GLY A 113 2.83 3.52 -0.40
CA GLY A 113 1.85 4.34 0.32
C GLY A 113 0.40 3.87 0.19
N ALA A 114 0.19 2.55 0.25
CA ALA A 114 -1.11 1.91 0.29
C ALA A 114 -1.69 1.85 1.71
N LEU A 115 -0.83 1.76 2.73
CA LEU A 115 -1.20 1.80 4.14
C LEU A 115 -0.44 2.96 4.78
N THR A 116 -1.14 4.04 5.09
CA THR A 116 -0.55 5.24 5.69
C THR A 116 -1.25 5.58 6.99
N SER A 117 -0.65 6.42 7.81
CA SER A 117 -1.29 6.94 9.02
C SER A 117 -2.43 7.90 8.64
N LYS A 118 -3.64 7.63 9.15
CA LYS A 118 -4.77 8.54 9.01
C LYS A 118 -4.63 9.84 9.80
N PRO A 119 -4.12 9.85 11.06
CA PRO A 119 -4.01 11.10 11.82
C PRO A 119 -2.90 12.03 11.31
N TYR A 120 -1.86 11.48 10.69
CA TYR A 120 -0.75 12.24 10.13
C TYR A 120 -0.91 12.52 8.62
N ALA A 121 -1.96 12.00 7.98
CA ALA A 121 -2.18 12.12 6.55
C ALA A 121 -2.04 13.57 6.06
N PHE A 122 -1.08 13.80 5.17
CA PHE A 122 -0.81 15.10 4.53
C PHE A 122 -0.34 16.21 5.48
N THR A 123 0.18 15.87 6.66
CA THR A 123 0.66 16.88 7.62
C THR A 123 2.03 17.44 7.22
N ALA A 124 2.97 16.58 6.84
CA ALA A 124 4.32 16.99 6.46
C ALA A 124 4.97 15.97 5.51
N ARG A 125 6.08 16.36 4.88
CA ARG A 125 6.89 15.48 4.02
C ARG A 125 8.16 15.00 4.71
N PRO A 126 8.67 13.79 4.37
CA PRO A 126 9.88 13.26 4.99
C PRO A 126 11.12 14.16 4.87
N TRP A 127 11.20 15.00 3.83
CA TRP A 127 12.32 15.92 3.61
C TRP A 127 12.16 17.28 4.30
N GLU A 128 11.00 17.57 4.91
CA GLU A 128 10.74 18.83 5.63
C GLU A 128 11.10 18.74 7.12
N THR A 129 11.21 17.52 7.64
CA THR A 129 11.52 17.17 9.04
C THR A 129 12.94 16.65 9.17
#